data_AF-A0A956N000-F1
#
_entry.id   AF-A0A956N000-F1
#
_cell.length_a   1.000
_cell.length_b   1.000
_cell.length_c   1.000
_cell.angle_alpha   90.00
_cell.angle_beta   90.00
_cell.angle_gamma   90.00
#
_symmetry.space_group_name_H-M   'P 1'
#
loop_
_entity.id
_entity.type
_entity.pdbx_description
1 polymer ?
#
loop_
_entity_poly.entity_id
_entity_poly.type
_entity_poly.pdbx_seq_one_letter_code
_entity_poly.pdbx_strand_id
1 'polypeptide(L)'
;NELTNAFLSVPWYYQFTMGGLLFAMAFMATDPVTAAGTSTGKWIYGFLIGVVGIIIRVLNPAYPEGWMLAILLLNVFAPLIDYIVLQNNIKRRLQRA
;
A
#
# COMPACT_ATOMS: atom_id res chain seq x y z
N ASN A 1 -1.56 32.00 -0.13
CA ASN A 1 -0.43 31.35 0.55
C ASN A 1 -0.68 31.09 2.04
N GLU A 2 -1.87 30.60 2.41
CA GLU A 2 -2.15 30.05 3.76
C GLU A 2 -3.01 28.76 3.71
N LEU A 3 -3.17 28.18 2.52
CA LEU A 3 -3.88 26.90 2.30
C LEU A 3 -2.94 25.77 1.85
N THR A 4 -1.63 26.02 1.83
CA THR A 4 -0.62 25.04 1.41
C THR A 4 -0.34 24.06 2.55
N ASN A 5 -1.23 23.07 2.65
CA ASN A 5 -1.06 21.79 3.32
C ASN A 5 -0.93 21.84 4.85
N ALA A 6 -2.07 21.91 5.54
CA ALA A 6 -2.16 21.50 6.95
C ALA A 6 -1.58 20.09 7.20
N PHE A 7 -1.50 19.24 6.17
CA PHE A 7 -0.89 17.91 6.24
C PHE A 7 0.65 17.90 6.13
N LEU A 8 1.28 18.98 5.63
CA LEU A 8 2.75 19.12 5.62
C LEU A 8 3.30 19.62 6.96
N SER A 9 2.50 20.37 7.73
CA SER A 9 2.88 20.81 9.08
C SER A 9 2.74 19.69 10.13
N VAL A 10 1.99 18.64 9.81
CA VAL A 10 1.85 17.45 10.66
C VAL A 10 3.07 16.54 10.47
N PRO A 11 3.80 16.19 11.54
CA PRO A 11 4.92 15.27 11.43
C PRO A 11 4.50 13.92 10.81
N TRP A 12 5.37 13.37 9.96
CA TRP A 12 5.09 12.12 9.22
C TRP A 12 4.64 10.95 10.11
N TYR A 13 5.15 10.86 11.34
CA TYR A 13 4.79 9.79 12.28
C TYR A 13 3.36 9.92 12.81
N TYR A 14 2.81 11.14 12.90
CA TYR A 14 1.42 11.33 13.27
C TYR A 14 0.46 10.82 12.19
N GLN A 15 0.90 10.63 10.94
CA GLN A 15 0.04 10.03 9.90
C GLN A 15 -0.26 8.55 10.17
N PHE A 16 0.57 7.85 10.94
CA PHE A 16 0.28 6.48 11.36
C PHE A 16 -0.83 6.42 12.42
N THR A 17 -0.94 7.44 13.27
CA THR A 17 -1.90 7.48 14.38
C THR A 17 -3.12 8.36 14.12
N MET A 18 -3.03 9.30 13.17
CA MET A 18 -4.11 10.24 12.82
C MET A 18 -4.84 9.78 11.54
N GLY A 19 -6.14 9.48 11.69
CA GLY A 19 -7.02 9.02 10.62
C GLY A 19 -7.19 7.51 10.59
N GLY A 20 -7.87 7.00 9.57
CA GLY A 20 -8.22 5.57 9.45
C GLY A 20 -7.08 4.64 8.99
N LEU A 21 -5.80 5.04 9.04
CA LEU A 21 -4.68 4.23 8.52
C LEU A 21 -4.62 2.85 9.19
N LEU A 22 -4.53 2.81 10.53
CA LEU A 22 -4.42 1.54 11.26
C LEU A 22 -5.66 0.67 11.08
N PHE A 23 -6.84 1.29 11.01
CA PHE A 23 -8.10 0.59 10.72
C PHE A 23 -8.09 -0.01 9.30
N ALA A 24 -7.73 0.78 8.29
CA ALA A 24 -7.64 0.35 6.91
C ALA A 24 -6.57 -0.76 6.73
N MET A 25 -5.43 -0.64 7.40
CA MET A 25 -4.40 -1.68 7.36
C MET A 25 -4.85 -2.98 8.04
N ALA A 26 -5.54 -2.91 9.19
CA ALA A 26 -5.94 -4.09 9.95
C ALA A 26 -7.18 -4.81 9.40
N PHE A 27 -8.09 -4.09 8.71
CA PHE A 27 -9.36 -4.65 8.25
C PHE A 27 -9.54 -4.69 6.73
N MET A 28 -8.89 -3.79 5.98
CA MET A 28 -9.05 -3.72 4.52
C MET A 28 -7.84 -4.24 3.77
N ALA A 29 -6.60 -3.98 4.22
CA ALA A 29 -5.39 -4.46 3.53
C ALA A 29 -5.08 -5.95 3.79
N THR A 30 -5.71 -6.55 4.80
CA THR A 30 -5.56 -7.96 5.20
C THR A 30 -6.65 -8.86 4.62
N ASP A 31 -7.36 -8.40 3.60
CA ASP A 31 -8.40 -9.15 2.90
C ASP A 31 -7.81 -10.34 2.12
N PRO A 32 -8.18 -11.60 2.45
CA PRO A 32 -7.50 -12.78 1.91
C PRO A 32 -7.80 -13.07 0.44
N VAL A 33 -8.80 -12.42 -0.14
CA VAL A 33 -9.26 -12.67 -1.53
C VAL A 33 -8.52 -11.80 -2.54
N THR A 34 -8.11 -10.61 -2.12
CA THR A 34 -7.61 -9.54 -3.01
C THR A 34 -6.13 -9.22 -2.78
N ALA A 35 -5.58 -9.61 -1.62
CA ALA A 35 -4.16 -9.49 -1.33
C ALA A 35 -3.30 -10.50 -2.11
N ALA A 36 -2.01 -10.19 -2.26
CA ALA A 36 -1.03 -11.06 -2.90
C ALA A 36 -0.96 -12.45 -2.21
N GLY A 37 -1.03 -13.53 -2.98
CA GLY A 37 -1.01 -14.91 -2.50
C GLY A 37 0.38 -15.37 -2.06
N THR A 38 1.45 -14.81 -2.62
CA THR A 38 2.83 -15.21 -2.29
C THR A 38 3.35 -14.53 -1.01
N SER A 39 4.11 -15.25 -0.16
CA SER A 39 4.64 -14.67 1.08
C SER A 39 5.51 -13.43 0.83
N THR A 40 6.32 -13.44 -0.23
CA THR A 40 7.14 -12.28 -0.62
C THR A 40 6.29 -11.17 -1.25
N GLY A 41 5.25 -11.51 -2.02
CA GLY A 41 4.32 -10.55 -2.59
C GLY A 41 3.56 -9.76 -1.53
N LYS A 42 3.16 -10.40 -0.42
CA LYS A 42 2.49 -9.73 0.71
C LYS A 42 3.32 -8.61 1.34
N TRP A 43 4.63 -8.81 1.48
CA TRP A 43 5.54 -7.78 1.99
C TRP A 43 5.64 -6.58 1.04
N ILE A 44 5.79 -6.84 -0.25
CA ILE A 44 5.87 -5.80 -1.28
C ILE A 44 4.55 -5.03 -1.36
N TYR A 45 3.43 -5.76 -1.35
CA TYR A 45 2.09 -5.23 -1.40
C TYR A 45 1.78 -4.29 -0.23
N GLY A 46 2.04 -4.72 1.01
CA GLY A 46 1.81 -3.90 2.20
C GLY A 46 2.68 -2.64 2.23
N PHE A 47 3.95 -2.74 1.81
CA PHE A 47 4.83 -1.57 1.71
C PHE A 47 4.31 -0.55 0.69
N LEU A 48 3.85 -1.01 -0.48
CA LEU A 48 3.33 -0.13 -1.53
C LEU A 48 2.04 0.58 -1.10
N ILE A 49 1.13 -0.08 -0.37
CA ILE A 49 -0.07 0.57 0.18
C ILE A 49 0.33 1.73 1.11
N GLY A 50 1.31 1.53 1.99
CA GLY A 50 1.79 2.56 2.89
C GLY A 50 2.35 3.78 2.15
N VAL A 51 3.19 3.55 1.15
CA VAL A 51 3.79 4.61 0.33
C VAL A 51 2.72 5.37 -0.47
N VAL A 52 1.86 4.64 -1.19
CA VAL A 52 0.81 5.24 -2.04
C VAL A 52 -0.21 5.99 -1.18
N GLY A 53 -0.58 5.47 0.00
CA GLY A 53 -1.50 6.12 0.92
C GLY A 53 -0.99 7.46 1.45
N ILE A 54 0.29 7.55 1.84
CA ILE A 54 0.92 8.82 2.23
C ILE A 54 0.95 9.80 1.06
N ILE A 55 1.34 9.33 -0.14
CA ILE A 55 1.40 10.18 -1.34
C ILE A 55 0.03 10.78 -1.65
N ILE A 56 -1.03 9.97 -1.68
CA ILE A 56 -2.40 10.45 -1.96
C ILE A 56 -2.83 11.48 -0.90
N ARG A 57 -2.51 11.23 0.37
CA ARG A 57 -2.90 12.10 1.48
C ARG A 57 -2.15 13.44 1.48
N VAL A 58 -0.88 13.46 1.05
CA VAL A 58 -0.07 14.68 0.98
C VAL A 58 -0.36 15.49 -0.27
N LEU A 59 -0.63 14.83 -1.41
CA LEU A 59 -0.89 15.52 -2.69
C LEU A 59 -2.33 16.00 -2.83
N ASN A 60 -3.29 15.41 -2.11
CA ASN A 60 -4.70 15.76 -2.24
C ASN A 60 -5.33 16.24 -0.91
N PRO A 61 -5.36 17.56 -0.66
CA PRO A 61 -5.95 18.13 0.55
C PRO A 61 -7.46 17.89 0.69
N ALA A 62 -8.15 17.53 -0.41
CA ALA A 62 -9.60 17.33 -0.44
C ALA A 62 -10.05 15.94 0.05
N TYR A 63 -9.13 14.96 0.13
CA TYR A 63 -9.44 13.59 0.55
C TYR A 63 -8.61 13.19 1.79
N PRO A 64 -9.08 13.54 3.00
CA PRO A 64 -8.41 13.17 4.24
C PRO A 64 -8.31 11.65 4.47
N GLU A 65 -9.11 10.84 3.75
CA GLU A 65 -9.14 9.37 3.83
C GLU A 65 -8.60 8.66 2.57
N GLY A 66 -7.42 9.08 2.09
CA GLY A 66 -6.75 8.48 0.91
C GLY A 66 -6.35 7.00 1.03
N TRP A 67 -6.46 6.39 2.21
CA TRP A 67 -6.05 5.00 2.49
C TRP A 67 -6.88 3.97 1.74
N MET A 68 -8.21 4.16 1.66
CA MET A 68 -9.08 3.22 0.95
C MET A 68 -8.78 3.23 -0.56
N LEU A 69 -8.57 4.40 -1.15
CA LEU A 69 -8.21 4.53 -2.56
C LEU A 69 -6.85 3.89 -2.87
N ALA A 70 -5.88 4.04 -1.97
CA ALA A 70 -4.58 3.37 -2.09
C ALA A 70 -4.71 1.85 -2.09
N ILE A 71 -5.53 1.29 -1.19
CA ILE A 71 -5.78 -0.16 -1.11
C ILE A 71 -6.49 -0.66 -2.37
N LEU A 72 -7.52 0.03 -2.85
CA LEU A 72 -8.23 -0.35 -4.08
C LEU A 72 -7.29 -0.34 -5.31
N LEU A 73 -6.44 0.68 -5.43
CA LEU A 73 -5.46 0.75 -6.51
C LEU A 73 -4.46 -0.42 -6.43
N LEU A 74 -3.98 -0.73 -5.23
CA LEU A 74 -3.01 -1.80 -5.01
C LEU A 74 -3.63 -3.19 -5.20
N ASN A 75 -4.90 -3.39 -4.84
CA ASN A 75 -5.64 -4.62 -5.13
C ASN A 75 -5.65 -4.93 -6.64
N VAL A 76 -5.75 -3.91 -7.50
CA VAL A 76 -5.65 -4.09 -8.97
C VAL A 76 -4.25 -4.55 -9.40
N PHE A 77 -3.20 -4.09 -8.71
CA PHE A 77 -1.82 -4.47 -8.98
C PHE A 77 -1.36 -5.74 -8.26
N ALA A 78 -2.14 -6.29 -7.32
CA ALA A 78 -1.76 -7.49 -6.56
C ALA A 78 -1.46 -8.71 -7.45
N PRO A 79 -2.24 -9.03 -8.51
CA PRO A 79 -1.92 -10.13 -9.42
C PRO A 79 -0.61 -9.92 -10.19
N LEU A 80 -0.28 -8.67 -10.52
CA LEU A 80 0.96 -8.32 -11.22
C LEU A 80 2.18 -8.56 -10.31
N ILE A 81 2.08 -8.17 -9.04
CA ILE A 81 3.12 -8.40 -8.04
C ILE A 81 3.36 -9.91 -7.87
N ASP A 82 2.29 -10.70 -7.75
CA ASP A 82 2.42 -12.15 -7.62
C ASP A 82 3.02 -12.80 -8.86
N TYR A 83 2.66 -12.36 -10.07
CA TYR A 83 3.24 -12.88 -11.30
C TYR A 83 4.76 -12.70 -11.35
N ILE A 84 5.25 -11.51 -10.97
CA ILE A 84 6.68 -11.20 -10.93
C ILE A 84 7.40 -12.06 -9.87
N VAL A 85 6.81 -12.22 -8.69
CA VAL A 85 7.38 -13.05 -7.61
C VAL A 85 7.43 -14.52 -8.01
N LEU A 86 6.36 -15.04 -8.64
CA LEU A 86 6.28 -16.42 -9.11
C LEU A 86 7.33 -16.70 -10.20
N GLN A 87 7.44 -15.82 -11.20
CA GLN A 87 8.45 -15.90 -12.26
C GLN A 87 9.87 -15.97 -11.69
N ASN A 88 10.20 -15.10 -10.72
CA ASN A 88 11.49 -15.08 -10.07
C ASN A 88 11.76 -16.39 -9.29
N ASN A 89 10.75 -16.95 -8.63
CA ASN A 89 10.87 -18.23 -7.93
C ASN A 89 11.08 -19.40 -8.91
N ILE A 90 10.37 -19.43 -10.05
CA ILE A 90 10.54 -20.45 -11.10
C ILE A 90 11.95 -20.37 -11.68
N LYS A 91 12.43 -19.18 -12.02
CA LYS A 91 13.78 -18.97 -12.56
C LYS A 91 14.86 -19.44 -11.58
N ARG A 92 14.71 -19.13 -10.29
CA ARG A 92 15.63 -19.61 -9.23
C ARG A 92 15.59 -21.14 -9.07
N ARG A 93 14.44 -21.79 -9.27
CA ARG A 93 14.34 -23.26 -9.23
C ARG A 93 15.03 -23.90 -10.43
N LEU A 94 14.84 -23.37 -11.63
CA LEU A 94 15.49 -23.85 -12.86
C LEU A 94 17.01 -23.69 -12.82
N GLN A 95 17.53 -22.64 -12.18
CA GLN A 95 18.97 -22.44 -11.99
C GLN A 95 19.62 -23.41 -10.99
N ARG A 96 18.82 -24.13 -10.19
CA ARG A 96 19.29 -25.11 -9.20
C ARG A 96 19.19 -26.56 -9.69
N ALA A 97 18.53 -26.79 -10.83
CA ALA A 97 18.40 -28.07 -11.49
C ALA A 97 19.49 -28.22 -12.56
#